data_AF-A0A5J4VAJ8-F1
#
_entry.id   AF-A0A5J4VAJ8-F1
#
_cell.length_a   1.000
_cell.length_b   1.000
_cell.length_c   1.000
_cell.angle_alpha   90.00
_cell.angle_beta   90.00
_cell.angle_gamma   90.00
#
_symmetry.space_group_name_H-M   'P 1'
#
loop_
_entity.id
_entity.type
_entity.pdbx_description
1 polymer ?
#
loop_
_entity_poly.entity_id
_entity_poly.type
_entity_poly.pdbx_seq_one_letter_code
_entity_poly.pdbx_strand_id
1 'polypeptide(L)'
;MSQGGQATFIYCFHQGGCPERLKLDGLQLQYIKNPTPKMNLIAVQNDGRALQYVKRQTLKLCLEAVKQNGMSLEYVKKQTPEICLEAVKQNGWSIQFVKEQTHEICIEAAKQSWLSFQYIKEKDYEICLEAVKQNGMALRFIEDQTLEICLEAVKEN
;
A
#
# COMPACT_ATOMS: atom_id res chain seq x y z
N MET A 1 -48.70 11.47 -10.90
CA MET A 1 -47.33 11.05 -11.27
C MET A 1 -46.38 11.62 -10.24
N SER A 2 -45.31 10.88 -9.90
CA SER A 2 -44.40 11.11 -8.77
C SER A 2 -44.87 10.50 -7.45
N GLN A 3 -44.47 9.23 -7.21
CA GLN A 3 -43.82 8.74 -5.98
C GLN A 3 -43.24 7.34 -6.31
N GLY A 4 -42.01 7.28 -6.80
CA GLY A 4 -41.39 6.01 -7.20
C GLY A 4 -39.86 5.95 -7.10
N GLY A 5 -39.24 6.91 -6.41
CA GLY A 5 -37.76 7.07 -6.42
C GLY A 5 -37.05 6.87 -5.08
N GLN A 6 -37.75 6.89 -3.94
CA GLN A 6 -37.09 6.91 -2.62
C GLN A 6 -37.21 5.60 -1.82
N ALA A 7 -38.04 4.65 -2.25
CA ALA A 7 -38.24 3.39 -1.53
C ALA A 7 -37.08 2.37 -1.72
N THR A 8 -36.26 2.51 -2.77
CA THR A 8 -35.16 1.58 -3.07
C THR A 8 -33.92 1.81 -2.20
N PHE A 9 -33.80 2.96 -1.55
CA PHE A 9 -32.62 3.29 -0.74
C PHE A 9 -32.70 2.76 0.71
N ILE A 10 -33.90 2.57 1.25
CA ILE A 10 -34.08 2.21 2.66
C ILE A 10 -34.13 0.68 2.88
N TYR A 11 -34.47 -0.13 1.87
CA TYR A 11 -34.70 -1.56 2.07
C TYR A 11 -33.45 -2.47 2.16
N CYS A 12 -32.23 -1.95 1.96
CA CYS A 12 -31.01 -2.78 2.09
C CYS A 12 -30.43 -2.84 3.51
N PHE A 13 -31.06 -2.23 4.52
CA PHE A 13 -30.45 -2.16 5.86
C PHE A 13 -30.72 -3.35 6.78
N HIS A 14 -31.63 -4.27 6.42
CA HIS A 14 -32.01 -5.34 7.35
C HIS A 14 -31.35 -6.71 7.12
N GLN A 15 -30.73 -7.01 5.98
CA GLN A 15 -29.93 -8.23 5.82
C GLN A 15 -28.78 -8.01 4.83
N GLY A 16 -27.56 -7.77 5.35
CA GLY A 16 -26.29 -7.82 4.60
C GLY A 16 -26.21 -6.91 3.37
N GLY A 17 -25.50 -5.78 3.48
CA GLY A 17 -25.32 -4.85 2.35
C GLY A 17 -24.99 -5.57 1.02
N CYS A 18 -25.69 -5.21 -0.05
CA CYS A 18 -25.57 -5.82 -1.37
C CYS A 18 -24.10 -5.76 -1.86
N PRO A 19 -23.44 -6.88 -2.21
CA PRO A 19 -22.07 -6.90 -2.73
C PRO A 19 -21.84 -5.97 -3.93
N GLU A 20 -22.89 -5.69 -4.70
CA GLU A 20 -22.91 -4.78 -5.85
C GLU A 20 -22.54 -3.35 -5.45
N ARG A 21 -22.93 -2.90 -4.25
CA ARG A 21 -22.58 -1.54 -3.77
C ARG A 21 -21.08 -1.42 -3.49
N LEU A 22 -20.46 -2.49 -2.98
CA LEU A 22 -19.02 -2.54 -2.70
C LEU A 22 -18.16 -2.50 -3.98
N LYS A 23 -18.74 -2.79 -5.14
CA LYS A 23 -18.07 -2.64 -6.43
C LYS A 23 -18.01 -1.19 -6.92
N LEU A 24 -18.89 -0.32 -6.40
CA LEU A 24 -18.91 1.12 -6.70
C LEU A 24 -18.04 1.88 -5.72
N ASP A 25 -18.11 1.53 -4.44
CA ASP A 25 -17.32 2.13 -3.36
C ASP A 25 -17.01 1.09 -2.28
N GLY A 26 -15.77 0.61 -2.24
CA GLY A 26 -15.27 -0.38 -1.29
C GLY A 26 -15.30 0.11 0.16
N LEU A 27 -15.26 1.43 0.40
CA LEU A 27 -15.28 2.00 1.74
C LEU A 27 -16.66 1.90 2.41
N GLN A 28 -17.71 1.57 1.65
CA GLN A 28 -19.02 1.24 2.22
C GLN A 28 -18.97 0.04 3.19
N LEU A 29 -17.90 -0.76 3.13
CA LEU A 29 -17.66 -1.86 4.07
C LEU A 29 -17.73 -1.40 5.54
N GLN A 30 -17.37 -0.14 5.83
CA GLN A 30 -17.41 0.44 7.17
C GLN A 30 -18.81 0.42 7.82
N TYR A 31 -19.88 0.44 7.01
CA TYR A 31 -21.26 0.48 7.48
C TYR A 31 -21.88 -0.93 7.62
N ILE A 32 -21.13 -1.98 7.30
CA ILE A 32 -21.63 -3.35 7.29
C ILE A 32 -21.22 -4.02 8.62
N LYS A 33 -22.19 -4.28 9.49
CA LYS A 33 -21.93 -4.82 10.84
C LYS A 33 -21.21 -6.18 10.82
N ASN A 34 -21.59 -7.06 9.89
CA ASN A 34 -21.09 -8.43 9.75
C ASN A 34 -20.81 -8.76 8.27
N PRO A 35 -19.72 -8.24 7.67
CA PRO A 35 -19.42 -8.49 6.27
C PRO A 35 -18.95 -9.93 6.07
N THR A 36 -19.41 -10.56 4.99
CA THR A 36 -18.93 -11.90 4.60
C THR A 36 -17.50 -11.82 4.04
N PRO A 37 -16.75 -12.94 4.01
CA PRO A 37 -15.43 -12.96 3.37
C PRO A 37 -15.45 -12.47 1.92
N LYS A 38 -16.51 -12.79 1.16
CA LYS A 38 -16.70 -12.32 -0.22
C LYS A 38 -16.85 -10.81 -0.29
N MET A 39 -17.58 -10.21 0.64
CA MET A 39 -17.76 -8.75 0.71
C MET A 39 -16.46 -8.04 1.07
N ASN A 40 -15.69 -8.57 2.03
CA ASN A 40 -14.37 -8.04 2.35
C ASN A 40 -13.44 -8.06 1.13
N LEU A 41 -13.44 -9.18 0.38
CA LEU A 41 -12.61 -9.30 -0.82
C LEU A 41 -13.04 -8.30 -1.91
N ILE A 42 -14.33 -8.20 -2.21
CA ILE A 42 -14.84 -7.24 -3.21
C ILE A 42 -14.48 -5.81 -2.82
N ALA A 43 -14.67 -5.46 -1.55
CA ALA A 43 -14.35 -4.13 -1.04
C ALA A 43 -12.86 -3.81 -1.17
N VAL A 44 -11.98 -4.73 -0.77
CA VAL A 44 -10.53 -4.57 -0.84
C VAL A 44 -10.01 -4.51 -2.29
N GLN A 45 -10.58 -5.31 -3.19
CA GLN A 45 -10.23 -5.28 -4.61
C GLN A 45 -10.68 -3.98 -5.28
N ASN A 46 -11.75 -3.35 -4.78
CA ASN A 46 -12.18 -2.03 -5.24
C ASN A 46 -11.32 -0.91 -4.63
N ASP A 47 -11.10 -0.92 -3.32
CA ASP A 47 -10.27 0.03 -2.57
C ASP A 47 -9.50 -0.71 -1.46
N GLY A 48 -8.18 -0.79 -1.59
CA GLY A 48 -7.30 -1.49 -0.64
C GLY A 48 -7.41 -0.93 0.78
N ARG A 49 -7.76 0.36 0.94
CA ARG A 49 -7.99 1.00 2.25
C ARG A 49 -9.20 0.44 2.97
N ALA A 50 -10.10 -0.26 2.29
CA ALA A 50 -11.22 -0.96 2.92
C ALA A 50 -10.73 -2.04 3.92
N LEU A 51 -9.47 -2.50 3.80
CA LEU A 51 -8.85 -3.42 4.74
C LEU A 51 -8.92 -2.93 6.20
N GLN A 52 -8.95 -1.61 6.43
CA GLN A 52 -9.07 -1.00 7.75
C GLN A 52 -10.34 -1.44 8.50
N TYR A 53 -11.44 -1.71 7.78
CA TYR A 53 -12.73 -2.12 8.34
C TYR A 53 -12.84 -3.64 8.53
N VAL A 54 -11.83 -4.40 8.10
CA VAL A 54 -11.83 -5.86 8.22
C VAL A 54 -11.32 -6.27 9.59
N LYS A 55 -12.21 -6.87 10.40
CA LYS A 55 -11.87 -7.36 11.75
C LYS A 55 -10.82 -8.46 11.71
N ARG A 56 -11.03 -9.48 10.88
CA ARG A 56 -10.14 -10.66 10.72
C ARG A 56 -9.46 -10.61 9.36
N GLN A 57 -8.22 -10.16 9.34
CA GLN A 57 -7.40 -10.08 8.12
C GLN A 57 -6.72 -11.43 7.86
N THR A 58 -6.83 -11.93 6.63
CA THR A 58 -6.08 -13.11 6.15
C THR A 58 -4.92 -12.64 5.28
N LEU A 59 -3.88 -13.48 5.14
CA LEU A 59 -2.74 -13.18 4.26
C LEU A 59 -3.19 -12.79 2.85
N LYS A 60 -4.08 -13.60 2.25
CA LYS A 60 -4.66 -13.32 0.93
C LYS A 60 -5.29 -11.93 0.87
N LEU A 61 -6.09 -11.56 1.86
CA LEU A 61 -6.79 -10.27 1.85
C LEU A 61 -5.82 -9.09 2.02
N CYS A 62 -4.79 -9.25 2.86
CA CYS A 62 -3.72 -8.24 2.98
C CYS A 62 -2.96 -8.08 1.66
N LEU A 63 -2.62 -9.19 0.99
CA LEU A 63 -1.95 -9.16 -0.32
C LEU A 63 -2.81 -8.47 -1.38
N GLU A 64 -4.11 -8.78 -1.46
CA GLU A 64 -5.02 -8.09 -2.39
C GLU A 64 -5.09 -6.58 -2.10
N ALA A 65 -5.09 -6.18 -0.83
CA ALA A 65 -5.13 -4.77 -0.45
C ALA A 65 -3.88 -4.02 -0.88
N VAL A 66 -2.70 -4.57 -0.62
CA VAL A 66 -1.43 -3.91 -0.96
C VAL A 66 -1.14 -3.97 -2.47
N LYS A 67 -1.61 -5.00 -3.18
CA LYS A 67 -1.57 -5.06 -4.65
C LYS A 67 -2.46 -3.99 -5.28
N GLN A 68 -3.63 -3.73 -4.69
CA GLN A 68 -4.53 -2.67 -5.15
C GLN A 68 -3.95 -1.28 -4.84
N ASN A 69 -3.43 -1.08 -3.63
CA ASN A 69 -2.79 0.15 -3.19
C ASN A 69 -1.76 -0.16 -2.09
N GLY A 70 -0.47 0.02 -2.39
CA GLY A 70 0.65 -0.30 -1.51
C GLY A 70 0.61 0.49 -0.19
N MET A 71 0.02 1.69 -0.18
CA MET A 71 -0.17 2.46 1.05
C MET A 71 -1.14 1.80 2.04
N SER A 72 -1.97 0.86 1.57
CA SER A 72 -2.86 0.06 2.43
C SER A 72 -2.10 -0.83 3.43
N LEU A 73 -0.77 -0.95 3.28
CA LEU A 73 0.11 -1.57 4.27
C LEU A 73 -0.07 -0.96 5.67
N GLU A 74 -0.41 0.34 5.76
CA GLU A 74 -0.74 1.03 7.02
C GLU A 74 -1.83 0.29 7.83
N TYR A 75 -2.81 -0.32 7.13
CA TYR A 75 -3.93 -1.01 7.76
C TYR A 75 -3.67 -2.50 8.05
N VAL A 76 -2.50 -3.02 7.68
CA VAL A 76 -2.14 -4.43 7.91
C VAL A 76 -1.75 -4.63 9.38
N LYS A 77 -2.56 -5.40 10.12
CA LYS A 77 -2.33 -5.65 11.55
C LYS A 77 -1.09 -6.49 11.81
N LYS A 78 -0.90 -7.55 10.99
CA LYS A 78 0.22 -8.48 11.06
C LYS A 78 0.97 -8.46 9.73
N GLN A 79 2.08 -7.74 9.70
CA GLN A 79 2.94 -7.65 8.53
C GLN A 79 3.81 -8.90 8.43
N THR A 80 4.02 -9.37 7.21
CA THR A 80 5.00 -10.39 6.84
C THR A 80 5.93 -9.81 5.79
N PRO A 81 7.17 -10.33 5.63
CA PRO A 81 8.07 -9.86 4.59
C PRO A 81 7.42 -9.89 3.20
N GLU A 82 6.62 -10.91 2.90
CA GLU A 82 5.85 -11.03 1.65
C GLU A 82 4.86 -9.85 1.44
N ILE A 83 4.05 -9.52 2.46
CA ILE A 83 3.09 -8.40 2.35
C ILE A 83 3.83 -7.07 2.19
N CYS A 84 4.90 -6.86 2.97
CA CYS A 84 5.68 -5.62 2.90
C CYS A 84 6.37 -5.46 1.55
N LEU A 85 6.98 -6.52 1.03
CA LEU A 85 7.64 -6.49 -0.27
C LEU A 85 6.64 -6.24 -1.40
N GLU A 86 5.48 -6.89 -1.37
CA GLU A 86 4.41 -6.65 -2.34
C GLU A 86 3.90 -5.19 -2.29
N ALA A 87 3.75 -4.62 -1.09
CA ALA A 87 3.35 -3.23 -0.92
C ALA A 87 4.40 -2.26 -1.50
N VAL A 88 5.68 -2.52 -1.25
CA VAL A 88 6.79 -1.67 -1.72
C VAL A 88 6.97 -1.78 -3.23
N LYS A 89 6.81 -2.99 -3.80
CA LYS A 89 6.76 -3.19 -5.26
C LYS A 89 5.63 -2.40 -5.92
N GLN A 90 4.47 -2.31 -5.25
CA GLN A 90 3.34 -1.54 -5.77
C GLN A 90 3.59 -0.03 -5.64
N ASN A 91 4.15 0.42 -4.51
CA ASN A 91 4.51 1.81 -4.26
C ASN A 91 5.67 1.87 -3.26
N GLY A 92 6.83 2.35 -3.73
CA GLY A 92 8.04 2.47 -2.90
C GLY A 92 7.86 3.27 -1.62
N TRP A 93 6.92 4.23 -1.58
CA TRP A 93 6.65 5.04 -0.38
C TRP A 93 5.99 4.26 0.75
N SER A 94 5.43 3.08 0.47
CA SER A 94 4.85 2.22 1.51
C SER A 94 5.89 1.72 2.52
N ILE A 95 7.19 1.83 2.21
CA ILE A 95 8.29 1.55 3.15
C ILE A 95 8.14 2.32 4.48
N GLN A 96 7.49 3.50 4.47
CA GLN A 96 7.24 4.29 5.67
C GLN A 96 6.34 3.57 6.69
N PHE A 97 5.54 2.59 6.24
CA PHE A 97 4.66 1.78 7.08
C PHE A 97 5.24 0.41 7.43
N VAL A 98 6.40 0.05 6.87
CA VAL A 98 7.07 -1.23 7.18
C VAL A 98 7.65 -1.17 8.59
N LYS A 99 7.18 -2.07 9.46
CA LYS A 99 7.64 -2.13 10.86
C LYS A 99 9.08 -2.65 10.94
N GLU A 100 9.32 -3.79 10.29
CA GLU A 100 10.61 -4.47 10.20
C GLU A 100 11.14 -4.36 8.77
N GLN A 101 12.09 -3.46 8.55
CA GLN A 101 12.71 -3.24 7.24
C GLN A 101 13.84 -4.24 7.04
N THR A 102 13.69 -5.13 6.07
CA THR A 102 14.79 -6.01 5.63
C THR A 102 15.54 -5.36 4.46
N HIS A 103 16.78 -5.80 4.25
CA HIS A 103 17.61 -5.33 3.14
C HIS A 103 16.88 -5.40 1.78
N GLU A 104 16.24 -6.53 1.51
CA GLU A 104 15.47 -6.74 0.26
C GLU A 104 14.34 -5.71 0.10
N ILE A 105 13.59 -5.42 1.16
CA ILE A 105 12.50 -4.45 1.13
C ILE A 105 13.05 -3.03 0.92
N CYS A 106 14.17 -2.68 1.56
CA CYS A 106 14.83 -1.38 1.40
C CYS A 106 15.35 -1.16 -0.02
N ILE A 107 16.02 -2.16 -0.60
CA ILE A 107 16.50 -2.12 -1.98
C ILE A 107 15.33 -1.93 -2.95
N GLU A 108 14.26 -2.70 -2.78
CA GLU A 108 13.07 -2.56 -3.62
C GLU A 108 12.45 -1.16 -3.49
N ALA A 109 12.39 -0.60 -2.27
CA ALA A 109 11.88 0.76 -2.07
C ALA A 109 12.72 1.81 -2.83
N ALA A 110 14.04 1.74 -2.68
CA ALA A 110 14.98 2.65 -3.35
C ALA A 110 14.87 2.58 -4.89
N LYS A 111 14.67 1.37 -5.44
CA LYS A 111 14.43 1.16 -6.88
C LYS A 111 13.11 1.75 -7.36
N GLN A 112 12.06 1.66 -6.55
CA GLN A 112 10.72 2.13 -6.92
C GLN A 112 10.55 3.64 -6.78
N SER A 113 11.14 4.27 -5.76
CA SER A 113 11.16 5.72 -5.62
C SER A 113 12.35 6.19 -4.80
N TRP A 114 13.18 7.05 -5.37
CA TRP A 114 14.31 7.67 -4.68
C TRP A 114 13.84 8.51 -3.48
N LEU A 115 12.62 9.05 -3.53
CA LEU A 115 12.01 9.75 -2.39
C LEU A 115 11.63 8.81 -1.25
N SER A 116 11.50 7.50 -1.49
CA SER A 116 11.28 6.53 -0.42
C SER A 116 12.53 6.36 0.47
N PHE A 117 13.71 6.71 -0.05
CA PHE A 117 14.99 6.60 0.64
C PHE A 117 15.01 7.35 1.98
N GLN A 118 14.28 8.46 2.09
CA GLN A 118 14.16 9.21 3.34
C GLN A 118 13.54 8.40 4.49
N TYR A 119 12.75 7.37 4.18
CA TYR A 119 12.07 6.50 5.14
C TYR A 119 12.83 5.21 5.44
N ILE A 120 13.95 4.94 4.75
CA ILE A 120 14.82 3.81 5.03
C ILE A 120 15.66 4.12 6.27
N LYS A 121 15.58 3.27 7.29
CA LYS A 121 16.27 3.49 8.58
C LYS A 121 17.76 3.21 8.47
N GLU A 122 18.11 2.06 7.92
CA GLU A 122 19.50 1.62 7.74
C GLU A 122 19.84 1.65 6.25
N LYS A 123 20.81 2.49 5.90
CA LYS A 123 21.22 2.74 4.52
C LYS A 123 22.64 2.24 4.36
N ASP A 124 22.81 1.18 3.59
CA ASP A 124 24.13 0.70 3.23
C ASP A 124 24.53 1.19 1.82
N TYR A 125 25.72 0.77 1.41
CA TYR A 125 26.27 1.13 0.10
C TYR A 125 25.33 0.77 -1.06
N GLU A 126 24.74 -0.43 -1.03
CA GLU A 126 23.90 -0.92 -2.13
C GLU A 126 22.59 -0.12 -2.22
N ILE A 127 21.95 0.14 -1.08
CA ILE A 127 20.71 0.94 -1.01
C ILE A 127 20.95 2.38 -1.49
N CYS A 128 22.07 2.98 -1.07
CA CYS A 128 22.49 4.31 -1.52
C CYS A 128 22.71 4.36 -3.04
N LEU A 129 23.40 3.37 -3.59
CA LEU A 129 23.69 3.30 -5.01
C LEU A 129 22.40 3.12 -5.83
N GLU A 130 21.48 2.26 -5.41
CA GLU A 130 20.20 2.07 -6.10
C GLU A 130 19.33 3.33 -6.10
N ALA A 131 19.29 4.07 -4.99
CA ALA A 131 18.55 5.34 -4.94
C ALA A 131 19.14 6.40 -5.87
N VAL A 132 20.47 6.48 -5.96
CA VAL A 132 21.18 7.45 -6.82
C VAL A 132 21.07 7.09 -8.30
N LYS A 133 21.18 5.81 -8.66
CA LYS A 133 20.88 5.33 -10.01
C LYS A 133 19.48 5.72 -10.46
N GLN A 134 18.52 5.69 -9.53
CA GLN A 134 17.16 6.09 -9.85
C GLN A 134 17.02 7.62 -10.02
N ASN A 135 17.70 8.40 -9.18
CA ASN A 135 17.79 9.84 -9.32
C ASN A 135 18.99 10.41 -8.57
N GLY A 136 19.88 11.13 -9.27
CA GLY A 136 21.05 11.76 -8.67
C GLY A 136 20.74 12.72 -7.51
N MET A 137 19.52 13.26 -7.42
CA MET A 137 19.10 14.07 -6.29
C MET A 137 19.05 13.30 -4.97
N ALA A 138 18.98 11.97 -4.98
CA ALA A 138 19.06 11.13 -3.79
C ALA A 138 20.35 11.34 -3.00
N LEU A 139 21.43 11.80 -3.66
CA LEU A 139 22.70 12.13 -3.04
C LEU A 139 22.55 13.09 -1.85
N ARG A 140 21.55 13.99 -1.88
CA ARG A 140 21.28 14.95 -0.79
C ARG A 140 20.91 14.28 0.54
N PHE A 141 20.54 13.01 0.53
CA PHE A 141 20.12 12.24 1.69
C PHE A 141 21.15 11.18 2.12
N ILE A 142 22.29 11.10 1.43
CA ILE A 142 23.37 10.16 1.72
C ILE A 142 24.45 10.89 2.52
N GLU A 143 24.72 10.42 3.74
CA GLU A 143 25.78 10.96 4.60
C GLU A 143 27.17 10.57 4.07
N ASP A 144 27.40 9.28 3.82
CA ASP A 144 28.66 8.75 3.32
C ASP A 144 28.69 8.68 1.78
N GLN A 145 29.15 9.76 1.16
CA GLN A 145 29.22 9.89 -0.30
C GLN A 145 30.57 9.38 -0.82
N THR A 146 30.59 8.15 -1.32
CA THR A 146 31.76 7.59 -2.00
C THR A 146 31.95 8.22 -3.38
N LEU A 147 33.16 8.16 -3.92
CA LEU A 147 33.44 8.62 -5.28
C LEU A 147 32.51 7.95 -6.31
N GLU A 148 32.26 6.65 -6.15
CA GLU A 148 31.39 5.90 -7.05
C GLU A 148 29.94 6.41 -7.02
N ILE A 149 29.39 6.62 -5.82
CA ILE A 149 28.04 7.19 -5.64
C ILE A 149 27.95 8.60 -6.24
N CYS A 150 28.95 9.45 -6.02
CA CYS A 150 28.99 10.80 -6.60
C CYS A 150 29.07 10.78 -8.12
N LEU A 151 29.88 9.88 -8.69
CA LEU A 151 29.99 9.71 -10.13
C LEU A 151 28.68 9.21 -10.73
N GLU A 152 27.98 8.29 -10.06
CA GLU A 152 26.69 7.80 -10.52
C GLU A 152 25.64 8.93 -10.53
N ALA A 153 25.62 9.78 -9.50
CA ALA A 153 24.66 10.90 -9.39
C ALA A 153 24.76 11.94 -10.51
N VAL A 154 25.93 12.06 -11.16
CA VAL A 154 26.17 13.04 -12.24
C VAL A 154 26.09 12.44 -13.64
N LYS A 155 26.03 11.11 -13.78
CA LYS A 155 25.89 10.45 -15.10
C LYS A 155 24.52 10.68 -15.75
N GLU A 156 23.49 10.83 -14.92
CA GLU A 156 22.09 10.92 -15.34
C GLU A 156 21.55 12.37 -15.40
N ASN A 157 22.42 13.39 -15.28
CA ASN A 157 22.07 14.82 -15.41
C ASN A 157 22.43 15.41 -16.79
#